data_AF-A0A972S551-F1
#
_entry.id   AF-A0A972S551-F1
#
_cell.length_a   1.000
_cell.length_b   1.000
_cell.length_c   1.000
_cell.angle_alpha   90.00
_cell.angle_beta   90.00
_cell.angle_gamma   90.00
#
_symmetry.space_group_name_H-M   'P 1'
#
loop_
_entity.id
_entity.type
_entity.pdbx_description
1 polymer ?
#
loop_
_entity_poly.entity_id
_entity_poly.type
_entity_poly.pdbx_seq_one_letter_code
_entity_poly.pdbx_strand_id
1 'polypeptide(L)'
;MTSLEKARLTLLAHSKNMLLAAQAHNWARFSELESFWMSILKKATKEHGAELNTLGKALIEDNQKIQSLIENEQKQLLEALEQSNKNTSSIKSYLK
;
A
#
# COMPACT_ATOMS: atom_id res chain seq x y z
N MET A 1 -10.70 24.29 -12.94
CA MET A 1 -9.61 23.35 -12.61
C MET A 1 -8.96 22.91 -13.91
N THR A 2 -7.66 23.14 -14.06
CA THR A 2 -6.90 22.77 -15.27
C THR A 2 -6.68 21.26 -15.33
N SER A 3 -6.33 20.72 -16.50
CA SER A 3 -6.00 19.30 -16.66
C SER A 3 -4.86 18.88 -15.73
N LEU A 4 -3.84 19.74 -15.60
CA LEU A 4 -2.70 19.54 -14.71
C LEU A 4 -3.12 19.47 -13.24
N GLU A 5 -3.93 20.42 -12.78
CA GLU A 5 -4.44 20.42 -11.40
C GLU A 5 -5.24 19.16 -11.09
N LYS A 6 -6.07 18.71 -12.04
CA LYS A 6 -6.84 17.48 -11.91
C LYS A 6 -5.93 16.26 -11.82
N ALA A 7 -4.91 16.17 -12.67
CA ALA A 7 -3.93 15.09 -12.63
C ALA A 7 -3.17 15.07 -11.29
N ARG A 8 -2.74 16.25 -10.81
CA ARG A 8 -2.06 16.40 -9.51
C ARG A 8 -2.93 15.92 -8.36
N LEU A 9 -4.17 16.40 -8.29
CA LEU A 9 -5.10 16.01 -7.24
C LEU A 9 -5.39 14.51 -7.30
N THR A 10 -5.56 13.94 -8.50
CA THR A 10 -5.82 12.51 -8.69
C THR A 10 -4.65 11.67 -8.15
N LEU A 11 -3.40 12.01 -8.49
CA LEU A 11 -2.24 11.27 -8.01
C LEU A 11 -2.09 11.35 -6.48
N LEU A 12 -2.23 12.56 -5.92
CA LEU A 12 -2.14 12.76 -4.47
C LEU A 12 -3.26 12.03 -3.72
N ALA A 13 -4.52 12.17 -4.18
CA ALA A 13 -5.65 11.51 -3.56
C ALA A 13 -5.52 9.99 -3.64
N HIS A 14 -5.10 9.44 -4.78
CA HIS A 14 -4.93 8.00 -4.93
C HIS A 14 -3.83 7.46 -4.02
N SER A 15 -2.68 8.12 -3.96
CA SER A 15 -1.57 7.76 -3.06
C SER A 15 -1.98 7.83 -1.58
N LYS A 16 -2.70 8.88 -1.18
CA LYS A 16 -3.25 8.99 0.18
C LYS A 16 -4.28 7.92 0.49
N ASN A 17 -5.16 7.59 -0.45
CA ASN A 17 -6.14 6.53 -0.26
C ASN A 17 -5.48 5.16 -0.08
N MET A 18 -4.39 4.88 -0.81
CA MET A 18 -3.58 3.68 -0.60
C MET A 18 -2.96 3.68 0.81
N LEU A 19 -2.38 4.80 1.24
CA LEU A 19 -1.83 4.91 2.59
C LEU A 19 -2.90 4.71 3.68
N LEU A 20 -4.07 5.33 3.54
CA LEU A 20 -5.17 5.17 4.49
C LEU A 20 -5.67 3.72 4.52
N ALA A 21 -5.75 3.05 3.37
CA ALA A 21 -6.12 1.63 3.31
C ALA A 21 -5.10 0.74 4.05
N ALA A 22 -3.81 1.00 3.85
CA ALA A 22 -2.74 0.30 4.56
C ALA A 22 -2.77 0.57 6.08
N GLN A 23 -2.98 1.83 6.50
CA GLN A 23 -3.11 2.20 7.92
C GLN A 23 -4.33 1.58 8.59
N ALA A 24 -5.41 1.37 7.83
CA ALA A 24 -6.61 0.70 8.30
C ALA A 24 -6.52 -0.84 8.23
N HIS A 25 -5.37 -1.40 7.83
CA HIS A 25 -5.18 -2.83 7.57
C HIS A 25 -6.19 -3.42 6.56
N ASN A 26 -6.79 -2.58 5.71
CA ASN A 26 -7.73 -3.00 4.69
C ASN A 26 -6.98 -3.38 3.41
N TRP A 27 -6.31 -4.53 3.46
CA TRP A 27 -5.45 -5.02 2.39
C TRP A 27 -6.20 -5.31 1.08
N ALA A 28 -7.49 -5.67 1.16
CA ALA A 28 -8.34 -5.85 -0.02
C ALA A 28 -8.52 -4.53 -0.77
N ARG A 29 -8.87 -3.46 -0.05
CA ARG A 29 -8.99 -2.11 -0.65
C ARG A 29 -7.65 -1.58 -1.14
N PHE A 30 -6.58 -1.84 -0.39
CA PHE A 30 -5.22 -1.47 -0.82
C PHE A 30 -4.87 -2.12 -2.16
N SER A 31 -5.08 -3.43 -2.29
CA SER A 31 -4.76 -4.18 -3.52
C SER A 31 -5.59 -3.72 -4.72
N GLU A 32 -6.87 -3.43 -4.51
CA GLU A 32 -7.71 -2.82 -5.55
C GLU A 32 -7.11 -1.48 -6.03
N LEU A 33 -6.76 -0.58 -5.11
CA LEU A 33 -6.17 0.72 -5.46
C LEU A 33 -4.79 0.58 -6.12
N GLU A 34 -3.94 -0.31 -5.64
CA GLU A 34 -2.62 -0.59 -6.19
C GLU A 34 -2.70 -1.03 -7.66
N SER A 35 -3.67 -1.88 -7.99
CA SER A 35 -3.84 -2.42 -9.34
C SER A 35 -4.00 -1.33 -10.42
N PHE A 36 -4.57 -0.17 -10.05
CA PHE A 36 -4.76 0.97 -10.95
C PHE A 36 -3.62 1.99 -10.91
N TRP A 37 -2.79 1.97 -9.86
CA TRP A 37 -1.80 3.03 -9.59
C TRP A 37 -0.84 3.24 -10.76
N MET A 38 -0.26 2.16 -11.28
CA MET A 38 0.70 2.23 -12.39
C MET A 38 0.09 2.82 -13.66
N SER A 39 -1.18 2.52 -13.93
CA SER A 39 -1.91 3.06 -15.09
C SER A 39 -2.14 4.57 -14.94
N ILE A 40 -2.60 5.00 -13.76
CA ILE A 40 -2.85 6.41 -13.42
C ILE A 40 -1.53 7.21 -13.51
N LEU A 41 -0.45 6.68 -12.94
CA LEU A 41 0.85 7.32 -12.93
C LEU A 41 1.41 7.47 -14.36
N LYS A 42 1.38 6.41 -15.17
CA LYS A 42 1.84 6.47 -16.57
C LYS A 42 1.05 7.48 -17.39
N LYS A 43 -0.27 7.52 -17.22
CA LYS A 43 -1.13 8.48 -17.92
C LYS A 43 -0.76 9.93 -17.54
N ALA A 44 -0.69 10.22 -16.24
CA ALA A 44 -0.38 11.56 -15.75
C ALA A 44 1.02 12.00 -16.17
N THR A 45 2.03 11.13 -16.09
CA THR A 45 3.40 11.43 -16.51
C THR A 45 3.50 11.64 -18.02
N LYS A 46 2.73 10.89 -18.83
CA LYS A 46 2.70 11.09 -20.29
C LYS A 46 2.08 12.44 -20.67
N GLU A 47 1.05 12.88 -19.95
CA GLU A 47 0.32 14.11 -20.26
C GLU A 47 1.00 15.37 -19.70
N HIS A 48 1.63 15.29 -18.53
CA HIS A 48 2.10 16.45 -17.77
C HIS A 48 3.56 16.38 -17.32
N GLY A 49 4.24 15.23 -17.49
CA GLY A 49 5.70 15.08 -17.35
C GLY A 49 6.34 15.84 -16.20
N ALA A 50 7.28 16.73 -16.54
CA ALA A 50 8.08 17.51 -15.60
C ALA A 50 7.25 18.42 -14.68
N GLU A 51 6.04 18.81 -15.08
CA GLU A 51 5.14 19.64 -14.27
C GLU A 51 4.61 18.90 -13.03
N LEU A 52 4.73 17.58 -13.00
CA LEU A 52 4.39 16.73 -11.86
C LEU A 52 5.56 16.49 -10.90
N ASN A 53 6.79 16.92 -11.23
CA ASN A 53 7.98 16.70 -10.38
C ASN A 53 7.81 17.29 -8.97
N THR A 54 7.00 18.34 -8.84
CA THR A 54 6.65 18.96 -7.56
C THR A 54 5.92 18.01 -6.59
N LEU A 55 5.28 16.96 -7.11
CA LEU A 55 4.60 15.94 -6.31
C LEU A 55 5.48 14.77 -5.90
N GLY A 56 6.64 14.58 -6.55
CA GLY A 56 7.47 13.38 -6.38
C GLY A 56 7.81 13.11 -4.93
N LYS A 57 8.19 14.15 -4.17
CA LYS A 57 8.50 14.02 -2.74
C LYS A 57 7.32 13.48 -1.93
N ALA A 58 6.12 14.03 -2.12
CA ALA A 58 4.93 13.61 -1.38
C ALA A 58 4.53 12.16 -1.70
N LEU A 59 4.59 11.77 -2.98
CA LEU A 59 4.28 10.40 -3.40
C LEU A 59 5.29 9.38 -2.87
N ILE A 60 6.58 9.75 -2.82
CA ILE A 60 7.64 8.90 -2.25
C ILE A 60 7.43 8.75 -0.74
N GLU A 61 7.15 9.83 -0.03
CA GLU A 61 6.89 9.79 1.43
C GLU A 61 5.71 8.88 1.77
N ASP A 62 4.62 8.94 1.00
CA ASP A 62 3.47 8.06 1.21
C ASP A 62 3.80 6.60 0.91
N ASN A 63 4.56 6.34 -0.16
CA ASN A 63 5.01 4.99 -0.49
C ASN A 63 5.94 4.40 0.58
N GLN A 64 6.86 5.19 1.14
CA GLN A 64 7.73 4.74 2.23
C GLN A 64 6.93 4.33 3.46
N LYS A 65 5.91 5.11 3.83
CA LYS A 65 5.01 4.77 4.95
C LYS A 65 4.23 3.49 4.68
N ILE A 66 3.71 3.31 3.46
CA ILE A 66 3.04 2.08 3.04
C ILE A 66 3.97 0.87 3.18
N GLN A 67 5.22 0.98 2.71
CA GLN A 67 6.21 -0.09 2.81
C GLN A 67 6.47 -0.49 4.27
N SER A 68 6.70 0.48 5.15
CA SER A 68 6.88 0.18 6.58
C SER A 68 5.67 -0.50 7.21
N LEU A 69 4.44 -0.15 6.80
CA LEU A 69 3.23 -0.81 7.28
C LEU A 69 3.15 -2.27 6.79
N ILE A 70 3.46 -2.51 5.52
CA ILE A 70 3.47 -3.86 4.93
C ILE A 70 4.51 -4.74 5.63
N GLU A 71 5.74 -4.24 5.84
CA GLU A 71 6.80 -4.98 6.52
C GLU A 71 6.40 -5.36 7.96
N ASN A 72 5.78 -4.43 8.68
CA ASN A 72 5.29 -4.68 10.03
C ASN A 72 4.18 -5.74 10.05
N GLU A 73 3.22 -5.67 9.13
CA GLU A 73 2.15 -6.66 9.03
C GLU A 73 2.69 -8.05 8.68
N GLN A 74 3.62 -8.14 7.73
CA GLN A 74 4.27 -9.40 7.35
C GLN A 74 4.97 -10.05 8.54
N LYS A 75 5.66 -9.25 9.36
CA LYS A 75 6.29 -9.73 10.59
C LYS A 75 5.25 -10.27 11.58
N GLN A 76 4.16 -9.55 11.81
CA GLN A 76 3.10 -10.00 12.71
C GLN A 76 2.44 -11.31 12.23
N LEU A 77 2.20 -11.43 10.92
CA LEU A 77 1.66 -12.66 10.33
C LEU A 77 2.59 -13.85 10.49
N LEU A 78 3.91 -13.65 10.32
CA LEU A 78 4.91 -14.70 10.54
C LEU A 78 4.92 -15.16 12.01
N GLU A 79 4.94 -14.22 12.96
CA GLU A 79 4.89 -14.55 14.40
C GLU A 79 3.61 -15.31 14.76
N ALA A 80 2.46 -14.89 14.23
CA ALA A 80 1.18 -15.57 14.44
C ALA A 80 1.17 -16.99 13.85
N LEU A 81 1.75 -17.17 12.66
CA LEU A 81 1.88 -18.47 12.01
C LEU A 81 2.77 -19.42 12.81
N GLU A 82 3.92 -18.94 13.29
CA GLU A 82 4.82 -19.73 14.14
C GLU A 82 4.14 -20.18 15.43
N GLN A 83 3.39 -19.28 16.07
CA GLN A 83 2.64 -19.61 17.28
C GLN A 83 1.55 -20.64 17.02
N SER A 84 0.81 -20.50 15.91
CA SER A 84 -0.22 -21.45 15.50
C SER A 84 0.35 -22.85 15.22
N ASN A 85 1.53 -22.91 14.58
CA ASN A 85 2.23 -24.17 14.32
C ASN A 85 2.69 -24.86 15.61
N LYS A 86 3.22 -24.10 16.58
CA LYS A 86 3.58 -24.64 17.91
C LYS A 86 2.35 -25.22 18.61
N ASN A 87 1.25 -24.45 18.66
CA ASN A 87 0.00 -24.88 19.30
C ASN A 87 -0.55 -26.16 18.65
N THR A 88 -0.58 -26.21 17.31
CA THR A 88 -1.02 -27.39 16.55
C THR A 88 -0.15 -28.62 16.84
N SER A 89 1.17 -28.43 16.94
CA SER A 89 2.11 -29.51 17.26
C SER A 89 1.89 -30.03 18.68
N SER A 90 1.67 -29.14 19.65
CA SER A 90 1.33 -29.51 21.03
C SER A 90 0.02 -30.28 21.12
N ILE A 91 -1.04 -29.85 20.42
CA ILE A 91 -2.31 -30.58 20.36
C ILE A 91 -2.11 -31.99 19.79
N LYS A 92 -1.34 -32.12 18.70
CA LYS A 92 -1.01 -33.42 18.11
C LYS A 92 -0.25 -34.33 19.07
N SER A 93 0.61 -33.79 19.95
CA SER A 93 1.30 -34.60 20.96
C SER A 93 0.39 -35.07 22.10
N TYR A 94 -0.69 -34.33 22.41
CA TYR A 94 -1.66 -34.72 23.45
C TYR A 94 -2.70 -35.75 22.96
N LEU A 95 -2.93 -35.84 21.64
CA LEU A 95 -3.87 -36.79 21.02
C LEU A 95 -3.22 -38.14 20.65
N LYS A 96 -1.92 -38.30 20.92
CA LYS A 96 -1.20 -39.59 20.86
C LYS A 96 -1.14 -40.22 22.24
#